data_AF-A0A0C2MYY7-F1
#
_entry.id   AF-A0A0C2MYY7-F1
#
_cell.length_a   1.000
_cell.length_b   1.000
_cell.length_c   1.000
_cell.angle_alpha   90.00
_cell.angle_beta   90.00
_cell.angle_gamma   90.00
#
_symmetry.space_group_name_H-M   'P 1'
#
loop_
_entity.id
_entity.type
_entity.pdbx_description
1 polymer ?
#
loop_
_entity_poly.entity_id
_entity_poly.type
_entity_poly.pdbx_seq_one_letter_code
_entity_poly.pdbx_strand_id
1 'polypeptide(L)'
;MSLLQNGDKQSSEIAFDTYMKASQSFDLCRQMSAVKNLISNFSDQFDTKADRLFIRNFPRELFEEFRQMSKGRMNVYRYQETQMLFFDTFIFIFRNLNLVMNKRAQSFIVFLLNVIKTREPNSVLNPIALIDSILTCVSVEKNKARFINENGMFNLYNYLGITTTHLSQRFLTICFHIYQLDRGSSSSLRPSKLTRGLAEIFEKFLSTDDDFYSRFLVIVFRMLHRQKILDEIEFNVIQFYDITVAMILRNVQNHQDSPFIDHLSKIWGGILNGHRNIFKIDSIDKLIIFAAIFSINFSMKFTAVNLGSASFNITKNKKQRLYVIYLALVVFPTISYDANLWFIQTLKRLHMSIHLYIEKHSTQNLSLENRFIIYQYYVKSLVTLNMEISSRIYSILKRFSEKISTNHSYSIYF
;
A
#
# COMPACT_ATOMS: atom_id res chain seq x y z
N MET A 1 -2.63 46.82 16.33
CA MET A 1 -2.80 45.71 15.36
C MET A 1 -2.91 46.17 13.91
N SER A 2 -3.53 47.31 13.59
CA SER A 2 -3.68 47.80 12.19
C SER A 2 -2.39 48.26 11.50
N LEU A 3 -1.40 48.78 12.23
CA LEU A 3 -0.15 49.26 11.64
C LEU A 3 0.80 48.14 11.18
N LEU A 4 0.79 46.99 11.86
CA LEU A 4 1.59 45.82 11.46
C LEU A 4 1.05 45.21 10.15
N GLN A 5 -0.27 45.22 9.94
CA GLN A 5 -0.89 44.71 8.71
C GLN A 5 -0.57 45.54 7.46
N ASN A 6 -0.29 46.83 7.59
CA ASN A 6 0.02 47.69 6.43
C ASN A 6 1.46 47.51 5.92
N GLY A 7 2.44 47.26 6.80
CA GLY A 7 3.83 47.04 6.39
C GLY A 7 4.02 45.75 5.58
N ASP A 8 3.33 44.68 6.00
CA ASP A 8 3.39 43.37 5.32
C ASP A 8 2.79 43.41 3.91
N LYS A 9 1.78 44.24 3.69
CA LYS A 9 1.14 44.38 2.38
C LYS A 9 2.06 45.06 1.36
N GLN A 10 2.73 46.14 1.75
CA GLN A 10 3.61 46.88 0.85
C GLN A 10 4.85 46.07 0.47
N SER A 11 5.46 45.36 1.43
CA SER A 11 6.60 44.49 1.15
C SER A 11 6.23 43.34 0.19
N SER A 12 5.05 42.76 0.36
CA SER A 12 4.52 41.72 -0.53
C SER A 12 4.33 42.23 -1.97
N GLU A 13 3.79 43.43 -2.15
CA GLU A 13 3.60 44.05 -3.47
C GLU A 13 4.95 44.30 -4.17
N ILE A 14 5.93 44.84 -3.44
CA ILE A 14 7.30 45.06 -3.96
C ILE A 14 7.96 43.74 -4.40
N ALA A 15 7.77 42.67 -3.62
CA ALA A 15 8.29 41.35 -3.96
C ALA A 15 7.67 40.81 -5.26
N PHE A 16 6.37 40.99 -5.48
CA PHE A 16 5.71 40.59 -6.73
C PHE A 16 6.18 41.40 -7.93
N ASP A 17 6.27 42.72 -7.81
CA ASP A 17 6.72 43.57 -8.92
C ASP A 17 8.15 43.25 -9.33
N THR A 18 9.01 43.00 -8.35
CA THR A 18 10.39 42.57 -8.58
C THR A 18 10.43 41.21 -9.29
N TYR A 19 9.62 40.25 -8.84
CA TYR A 19 9.50 38.94 -9.47
C TYR A 19 8.99 39.04 -10.91
N MET A 20 7.93 39.79 -11.16
CA MET A 20 7.34 39.93 -12.50
C MET A 20 8.30 40.58 -13.50
N LYS A 21 9.04 41.61 -13.08
CA LYS A 21 10.06 42.25 -13.93
C LYS A 21 11.20 41.29 -14.24
N ALA A 22 11.67 40.54 -13.24
CA ALA A 22 12.79 39.63 -13.42
C ALA A 22 12.41 38.34 -14.16
N SER A 23 11.16 37.85 -14.04
CA SER A 23 10.69 36.65 -14.73
C SER A 23 10.55 36.83 -16.25
N GLN A 24 10.52 38.08 -16.73
CA GLN A 24 10.53 38.43 -18.15
C GLN A 24 11.95 38.55 -18.74
N SER A 25 12.99 38.45 -17.92
CA SER A 25 14.38 38.53 -18.40
C SER A 25 14.79 37.26 -19.14
N PHE A 26 15.57 37.37 -20.22
CA PHE A 26 16.18 36.20 -20.88
C PHE A 26 17.38 35.60 -20.11
N ASP A 27 17.85 36.28 -19.07
CA ASP A 27 18.96 35.80 -18.23
C ASP A 27 18.44 34.77 -17.21
N LEU A 28 18.82 33.51 -17.40
CA LEU A 28 18.46 32.39 -16.53
C LEU A 28 18.86 32.63 -15.07
N CYS A 29 20.04 33.22 -14.81
CA CYS A 29 20.49 33.48 -13.44
C CYS A 29 19.58 34.50 -12.75
N ARG A 30 19.16 35.54 -13.48
CA ARG A 30 18.20 36.54 -12.98
C ARG A 30 16.84 35.92 -12.69
N GLN A 31 16.37 35.01 -13.54
CA GLN A 31 15.12 34.28 -13.31
C GLN A 31 15.19 33.36 -12.08
N MET A 32 16.29 32.61 -11.93
CA MET A 32 16.51 31.73 -10.77
C MET A 32 16.48 32.52 -9.46
N SER A 33 17.22 33.63 -9.41
CA SER A 33 17.24 34.53 -8.25
C SER A 33 15.86 35.10 -7.93
N ALA A 34 15.09 35.49 -8.96
CA ALA A 34 13.73 35.97 -8.77
C ALA A 34 12.79 34.92 -8.15
N VAL A 35 12.88 33.67 -8.61
CA VAL A 35 12.10 32.55 -8.05
C VAL A 35 12.52 32.27 -6.61
N LYS A 36 13.82 32.19 -6.31
CA LYS A 36 14.34 32.00 -4.95
C LYS A 36 13.83 33.06 -3.98
N ASN A 37 13.95 34.33 -4.37
CA ASN A 37 13.51 35.45 -3.55
C ASN A 37 11.99 35.41 -3.30
N LEU A 38 11.20 35.08 -4.33
CA LEU A 38 9.75 34.99 -4.17
C LEU A 38 9.36 33.81 -3.27
N ILE A 39 9.98 32.64 -3.43
CA ILE A 39 9.75 31.49 -2.55
C ILE A 39 10.10 31.86 -1.10
N SER A 40 11.25 32.49 -0.87
CA SER A 40 11.69 32.88 0.48
C SER A 40 10.77 33.89 1.16
N ASN A 41 10.14 34.80 0.40
CA ASN A 41 9.23 35.81 0.97
C ASN A 41 7.85 35.25 1.30
N PHE A 42 7.43 34.16 0.63
CA PHE A 42 6.06 33.64 0.70
C PHE A 42 5.98 32.16 1.15
N SER A 43 7.08 31.55 1.57
CA SER A 43 7.15 30.13 1.96
C SER A 43 6.15 29.79 3.07
N ASP A 44 6.01 30.69 4.04
CA ASP A 44 5.18 30.51 5.24
C ASP A 44 3.78 31.13 5.10
N GLN A 45 3.47 31.72 3.93
CA GLN A 45 2.21 32.41 3.68
C GLN A 45 1.30 31.60 2.74
N PHE A 46 0.06 31.37 3.17
CA PHE A 46 -0.99 30.75 2.35
C PHE A 46 -1.81 31.79 1.60
N ASP A 47 -1.18 32.52 0.68
CA ASP A 47 -1.86 33.52 -0.15
C ASP A 47 -2.20 32.95 -1.54
N THR A 48 -3.50 32.73 -1.78
CA THR A 48 -4.02 32.26 -3.06
C THR A 48 -3.70 33.20 -4.24
N LYS A 49 -3.64 34.52 -4.01
CA LYS A 49 -3.25 35.50 -5.03
C LYS A 49 -1.77 35.35 -5.36
N ALA A 50 -0.92 35.22 -4.35
CA ALA A 50 0.50 34.97 -4.50
C ALA A 50 0.78 33.72 -5.35
N ASP A 51 0.14 32.60 -4.98
CA ASP A 51 0.33 31.31 -5.65
C ASP A 51 -0.10 31.37 -7.13
N ARG A 52 -1.23 32.03 -7.42
CA ARG A 52 -1.70 32.22 -8.80
C ARG A 52 -0.75 33.12 -9.61
N LEU A 53 -0.25 34.20 -9.03
CA LEU A 53 0.70 35.10 -9.68
C LEU A 53 2.04 34.42 -9.95
N PHE A 54 2.55 33.62 -8.98
CA PHE A 54 3.75 32.81 -9.12
C PHE A 54 3.63 31.89 -10.34
N ILE A 55 2.60 31.05 -10.40
CA ILE A 55 2.51 30.08 -11.51
C ILE A 55 2.21 30.74 -12.85
N ARG A 56 1.40 31.81 -12.86
CA ARG A 56 1.04 32.53 -14.09
C ARG A 56 2.27 33.19 -14.71
N ASN A 57 3.10 33.82 -13.90
CA ASN A 57 4.29 34.56 -14.34
C ASN A 57 5.58 33.75 -14.18
N PHE A 58 5.48 32.42 -14.00
CA PHE A 58 6.66 31.57 -13.86
C PHE A 58 7.60 31.76 -15.07
N PRO A 59 8.91 31.99 -14.86
CA PRO A 59 9.82 32.34 -15.95
C PRO A 59 9.91 31.24 -17.03
N ARG A 60 9.92 31.63 -18.31
CA ARG A 60 9.81 30.68 -19.43
C ARG A 60 11.07 29.87 -19.63
N GLU A 61 12.24 30.51 -19.57
CA GLU A 61 13.55 29.95 -19.79
C GLU A 61 13.87 28.94 -18.68
N LEU A 62 13.65 29.32 -17.42
CA LEU A 62 13.76 28.39 -16.27
C LEU A 62 12.80 27.20 -16.36
N PHE A 63 11.56 27.41 -16.82
CA PHE A 63 10.61 26.31 -17.01
C PHE A 63 11.09 25.32 -18.08
N GLU A 64 11.64 25.81 -19.18
CA GLU A 64 12.22 24.94 -20.21
C GLU A 64 13.49 24.26 -19.69
N GLU A 65 14.31 24.93 -18.88
CA GLU A 65 15.47 24.32 -18.23
C GLU A 65 15.05 23.14 -17.33
N PHE A 66 14.03 23.31 -16.49
CA PHE A 66 13.46 22.22 -15.69
C PHE A 66 12.95 21.07 -16.55
N ARG A 67 12.30 21.40 -17.68
CA ARG A 67 11.80 20.39 -18.62
C ARG A 67 12.95 19.61 -19.26
N GLN A 68 14.03 20.28 -19.68
CA GLN A 68 15.20 19.65 -20.29
C GLN A 68 15.97 18.79 -19.28
N MET A 69 16.17 19.31 -18.06
CA MET A 69 16.73 18.57 -16.93
C MET A 69 15.93 17.29 -16.65
N SER A 70 14.59 17.39 -16.61
CA SER A 70 13.73 16.22 -16.39
C SER A 70 13.82 15.16 -17.50
N LYS A 71 14.39 15.48 -18.67
CA LYS A 71 14.62 14.51 -19.76
C LYS A 71 16.00 13.83 -19.67
N GLY A 72 16.75 14.05 -18.59
CA GLY A 72 18.08 13.46 -18.38
C GLY A 72 19.20 14.14 -19.14
N ARG A 73 19.00 15.39 -19.62
CA ARG A 73 20.10 16.16 -20.21
C ARG A 73 21.00 16.68 -19.08
N MET A 74 22.22 16.15 -18.99
CA MET A 74 23.20 16.54 -17.96
C MET A 74 23.99 17.80 -18.32
N ASN A 75 23.99 18.22 -19.59
CA ASN A 75 24.65 19.46 -20.05
C ASN A 75 23.85 20.73 -19.73
N VAL A 76 23.07 20.71 -18.65
CA VAL A 76 22.29 21.84 -18.14
C VAL A 76 23.23 22.70 -17.32
N TYR A 77 23.24 24.00 -17.61
CA TYR A 77 24.08 24.95 -16.89
C TYR A 77 23.73 24.92 -15.40
N ARG A 78 24.75 24.74 -14.54
CA ARG A 78 24.59 24.65 -13.07
C ARG A 78 23.53 23.61 -12.64
N TYR A 79 23.55 22.42 -13.25
CA TYR A 79 22.59 21.32 -13.02
C TYR A 79 22.15 21.15 -11.56
N GLN A 80 23.10 21.07 -10.61
CA GLN A 80 22.78 20.91 -9.18
C GLN A 80 21.98 22.08 -8.60
N GLU A 81 22.32 23.33 -8.96
CA GLU A 81 21.58 24.51 -8.50
C GLU A 81 20.17 24.56 -9.10
N THR A 82 20.06 24.24 -10.39
CA THR A 82 18.78 24.14 -11.09
C THR A 82 17.91 23.04 -10.48
N GLN A 83 18.50 21.89 -10.12
CA GLN A 83 17.81 20.79 -9.49
C GLN A 83 17.33 21.13 -8.07
N MET A 84 18.17 21.78 -7.25
CA MET A 84 17.75 22.26 -5.92
C MET A 84 16.58 23.24 -6.05
N LEU A 85 16.70 24.24 -6.93
CA LEU A 85 15.62 25.21 -7.16
C LEU A 85 14.35 24.56 -7.71
N PHE A 86 14.47 23.51 -8.51
CA PHE A 86 13.32 22.73 -8.98
C PHE A 86 12.55 22.10 -7.82
N PHE A 87 13.25 21.47 -6.86
CA PHE A 87 12.60 20.89 -5.68
C PHE A 87 11.97 21.97 -4.80
N ASP A 88 12.65 23.09 -4.56
CA ASP A 88 12.08 24.22 -3.80
C ASP A 88 10.82 24.77 -4.49
N THR A 89 10.86 24.87 -5.82
CA THR A 89 9.72 25.29 -6.63
C THR A 89 8.57 24.28 -6.52
N PHE A 90 8.84 22.98 -6.60
CA PHE A 90 7.83 21.93 -6.43
C PHE A 90 7.20 22.00 -5.03
N ILE A 91 8.03 22.12 -3.99
CA ILE A 91 7.60 22.24 -2.60
C ILE A 91 6.67 23.44 -2.46
N PHE A 92 7.09 24.61 -2.98
CA PHE A 92 6.33 25.85 -2.93
C PHE A 92 4.98 25.73 -3.66
N ILE A 93 4.96 25.18 -4.89
CA ILE A 93 3.73 25.03 -5.68
C ILE A 93 2.69 24.15 -4.97
N PHE A 94 3.15 23.09 -4.31
CA PHE A 94 2.28 22.11 -3.66
C PHE A 94 2.31 22.20 -2.14
N ARG A 95 2.69 23.35 -1.54
CA ARG A 95 2.59 23.56 -0.09
C ARG A 95 1.14 23.67 0.41
N ASN A 96 0.20 23.92 -0.51
CA ASN A 96 -1.23 24.02 -0.25
C ASN A 96 -2.06 23.58 -1.48
N LEU A 97 -3.39 23.61 -1.36
CA LEU A 97 -4.32 23.10 -2.38
C LEU A 97 -4.56 24.05 -3.57
N ASN A 98 -4.10 25.30 -3.52
CA ASN A 98 -4.48 26.36 -4.46
C ASN A 98 -4.10 26.06 -5.92
N LEU A 99 -2.99 25.35 -6.13
CA LEU A 99 -2.43 25.09 -7.46
C LEU A 99 -2.57 23.63 -7.90
N VAL A 100 -3.16 22.75 -7.09
CA VAL A 100 -3.17 21.31 -7.38
C VAL A 100 -3.85 20.98 -8.71
N MET A 101 -4.86 21.75 -9.13
CA MET A 101 -5.56 21.56 -10.41
C MET A 101 -5.04 22.46 -11.55
N ASN A 102 -4.07 23.35 -11.29
CA ASN A 102 -3.57 24.28 -12.28
C ASN A 102 -2.80 23.55 -13.40
N LYS A 103 -3.18 23.77 -14.67
CA LYS A 103 -2.58 23.07 -15.83
C LYS A 103 -1.06 23.24 -15.94
N ARG A 104 -0.51 24.40 -15.57
CA ARG A 104 0.93 24.65 -15.60
C ARG A 104 1.63 23.98 -14.42
N ALA A 105 1.10 24.09 -13.21
CA ALA A 105 1.60 23.40 -12.01
C ALA A 105 1.65 21.87 -12.23
N GLN A 106 0.66 21.31 -12.92
CA GLN A 106 0.60 19.91 -13.30
C GLN A 106 1.81 19.42 -14.12
N SER A 107 2.50 20.31 -14.84
CA SER A 107 3.71 19.96 -15.58
C SER A 107 4.88 19.67 -14.63
N PHE A 108 4.95 20.33 -13.47
CA PHE A 108 5.98 20.08 -12.46
C PHE A 108 5.87 18.69 -11.85
N ILE A 109 4.67 18.11 -11.78
CA ILE A 109 4.48 16.70 -11.38
C ILE A 109 5.17 15.77 -12.38
N VAL A 110 4.99 16.03 -13.68
CA VAL A 110 5.64 15.23 -14.74
C VAL A 110 7.16 15.40 -14.67
N PHE A 111 7.64 16.62 -14.45
CA PHE A 111 9.07 16.87 -14.29
C PHE A 111 9.62 16.12 -13.08
N LEU A 112 8.95 16.19 -11.93
CA LEU A 112 9.37 15.50 -10.71
C LEU A 112 9.49 14.00 -10.96
N LEU A 113 8.43 13.39 -11.51
CA LEU A 113 8.39 11.94 -11.77
C LEU A 113 9.48 11.46 -12.73
N ASN A 114 9.99 12.32 -13.61
CA ASN A 114 11.14 11.98 -14.45
C ASN A 114 12.48 12.23 -13.74
N VAL A 115 12.60 13.34 -12.99
CA VAL A 115 13.83 13.67 -12.23
C VAL A 115 14.16 12.56 -11.23
N ILE A 116 13.18 12.09 -10.45
CA ILE A 116 13.41 11.05 -9.42
C ILE A 116 13.75 9.67 -9.99
N LYS A 117 13.64 9.46 -11.31
CA LYS A 117 14.11 8.22 -11.96
C LYS A 117 15.61 8.24 -12.22
N THR A 118 16.22 9.44 -12.25
CA THR A 118 17.67 9.59 -12.41
C THR A 118 18.34 9.26 -11.08
N ARG A 119 19.37 8.41 -11.08
CA ARG A 119 19.96 7.81 -9.87
C ARG A 119 21.01 8.70 -9.19
N GLU A 120 20.99 10.01 -9.42
CA GLU A 120 21.94 10.94 -8.81
C GLU A 120 21.25 11.72 -7.67
N PRO A 121 21.26 11.16 -6.44
CA PRO A 121 20.74 11.86 -5.28
C PRO A 121 21.62 13.08 -4.99
N ASN A 122 20.99 14.25 -4.85
CA ASN A 122 21.65 15.40 -4.23
C ASN A 122 21.45 15.34 -2.71
N SER A 123 22.52 15.59 -1.96
CA SER A 123 22.55 15.49 -0.50
C SER A 123 21.81 16.60 0.25
N VAL A 124 21.32 17.65 -0.42
CA VAL A 124 20.82 18.89 0.25
C VAL A 124 19.29 18.99 0.28
N LEU A 125 18.56 17.98 -0.20
CA LEU A 125 17.09 18.03 -0.24
C LEU A 125 16.48 17.81 1.16
N ASN A 126 15.50 18.63 1.55
CA ASN A 126 14.68 18.36 2.73
C ASN A 126 13.60 17.31 2.38
N PRO A 127 13.76 16.02 2.78
CA PRO A 127 12.82 14.97 2.38
C PRO A 127 11.44 15.18 2.99
N ILE A 128 11.36 15.79 4.18
CA ILE A 128 10.09 15.99 4.90
C ILE A 128 9.21 16.98 4.13
N ALA A 129 9.75 18.15 3.77
CA ALA A 129 9.02 19.16 3.01
C ALA A 129 8.56 18.64 1.65
N LEU A 130 9.42 17.91 0.92
CA LEU A 130 9.04 17.31 -0.35
C LEU A 130 7.90 16.30 -0.18
N ILE A 131 7.98 15.45 0.84
CA ILE A 131 6.97 14.45 1.15
C ILE A 131 5.61 15.10 1.45
N ASP A 132 5.58 16.18 2.23
CA ASP A 132 4.35 16.90 2.58
C ASP A 132 3.74 17.60 1.37
N SER A 133 4.57 18.17 0.49
CA SER A 133 4.11 18.72 -0.79
C SER A 133 3.58 17.64 -1.75
N ILE A 134 4.16 16.43 -1.74
CA ILE A 134 3.62 15.30 -2.50
C ILE A 134 2.26 14.88 -1.95
N LEU A 135 2.07 14.81 -0.64
CA LEU A 135 0.77 14.53 -0.02
C LEU A 135 -0.32 15.51 -0.46
N THR A 136 0.02 16.80 -0.50
CA THR A 136 -0.88 17.84 -0.99
C THR A 136 -1.15 17.68 -2.49
N CYS A 137 -0.11 17.44 -3.29
CA CYS A 137 -0.21 17.19 -4.73
C CYS A 137 -1.14 16.00 -5.05
N VAL A 138 -1.00 14.89 -4.32
CA VAL A 138 -1.77 13.67 -4.53
C VAL A 138 -3.14 13.68 -3.83
N SER A 139 -3.57 14.79 -3.24
CA SER A 139 -4.95 14.95 -2.75
C SER A 139 -6.00 14.81 -3.87
N VAL A 140 -5.59 15.01 -5.12
CA VAL A 140 -6.40 14.80 -6.32
C VAL A 140 -6.12 13.43 -6.94
N GLU A 141 -7.17 12.65 -7.20
CA GLU A 141 -7.08 11.27 -7.73
C GLU A 141 -6.29 11.16 -9.05
N LYS A 142 -6.45 12.13 -9.95
CA LYS A 142 -5.69 12.20 -11.21
C LYS A 142 -4.17 12.24 -10.96
N ASN A 143 -3.74 12.91 -9.90
CA ASN A 143 -2.32 13.00 -9.54
C ASN A 143 -1.86 11.69 -8.90
N LYS A 144 -2.66 11.07 -8.01
CA LYS A 144 -2.38 9.72 -7.48
C LYS A 144 -2.14 8.73 -8.61
N ALA A 145 -3.04 8.68 -9.59
CA ALA A 145 -2.92 7.79 -10.74
C ALA A 145 -1.63 8.01 -11.54
N ARG A 146 -1.17 9.27 -11.70
CA ARG A 146 0.13 9.56 -12.33
C ARG A 146 1.30 9.02 -11.52
N PHE A 147 1.31 9.26 -10.20
CA PHE A 147 2.34 8.72 -9.33
C PHE A 147 2.38 7.19 -9.38
N ILE A 148 1.23 6.52 -9.34
CA ILE A 148 1.14 5.06 -9.43
C ILE A 148 1.67 4.57 -10.79
N ASN A 149 1.22 5.18 -11.89
CA ASN A 149 1.63 4.78 -13.24
C ASN A 149 3.12 5.00 -13.50
N GLU A 150 3.76 5.98 -12.89
CA GLU A 150 5.20 6.25 -13.06
C GLU A 150 6.07 5.58 -12.00
N ASN A 151 5.50 4.68 -11.19
CA ASN A 151 6.17 4.06 -10.04
C ASN A 151 6.82 5.12 -9.12
N GLY A 152 6.15 6.26 -8.96
CA GLY A 152 6.73 7.49 -8.43
C GLY A 152 7.23 7.36 -7.00
N MET A 153 6.49 6.63 -6.14
CA MET A 153 6.92 6.44 -4.75
C MET A 153 8.13 5.52 -4.61
N PHE A 154 8.23 4.48 -5.43
CA PHE A 154 9.43 3.64 -5.49
C PHE A 154 10.65 4.45 -5.94
N ASN A 155 10.50 5.20 -7.03
CA ASN A 155 11.58 6.02 -7.57
C ASN A 155 11.99 7.11 -6.56
N LEU A 156 11.03 7.74 -5.89
CA LEU A 156 11.30 8.72 -4.85
C LEU A 156 12.03 8.11 -3.65
N TYR A 157 11.64 6.92 -3.19
CA TYR A 157 12.33 6.25 -2.07
C TYR A 157 13.80 5.99 -2.40
N ASN A 158 14.06 5.45 -3.60
CA ASN A 158 15.41 5.22 -4.09
C ASN A 158 16.19 6.52 -4.27
N TYR A 159 15.56 7.54 -4.84
CA TYR A 159 16.16 8.85 -5.07
C TYR A 159 16.56 9.54 -3.76
N LEU A 160 15.75 9.42 -2.71
CA LEU A 160 16.06 10.03 -1.41
C LEU A 160 17.08 9.22 -0.60
N GLY A 161 17.42 8.00 -1.00
CA GLY A 161 18.35 7.15 -0.26
C GLY A 161 17.92 6.94 1.19
N ILE A 162 16.62 6.74 1.43
CA ILE A 162 16.06 6.66 2.78
C ILE A 162 16.59 5.40 3.48
N THR A 163 17.55 5.57 4.39
CA THR A 163 18.13 4.48 5.19
C THR A 163 17.60 4.44 6.62
N THR A 164 17.03 5.55 7.11
CA THR A 164 16.53 5.62 8.49
C THR A 164 15.15 4.98 8.63
N THR A 165 14.96 4.24 9.73
CA THR A 165 13.72 3.48 10.00
C THR A 165 12.50 4.39 10.17
N HIS A 166 12.64 5.52 10.88
CA HIS A 166 11.56 6.50 11.09
C HIS A 166 11.05 7.09 9.76
N LEU A 167 11.97 7.52 8.89
CA LEU A 167 11.59 8.12 7.61
C LEU A 167 10.96 7.07 6.68
N SER A 168 11.46 5.84 6.71
CA SER A 168 10.88 4.69 5.97
C SER A 168 9.44 4.39 6.40
N GLN A 169 9.14 4.43 7.71
CA GLN A 169 7.78 4.23 8.20
C GLN A 169 6.83 5.37 7.77
N ARG A 170 7.28 6.62 7.86
CA ARG A 170 6.51 7.77 7.33
C ARG A 170 6.27 7.62 5.84
N PHE A 171 7.27 7.17 5.09
CA PHE A 171 7.16 6.95 3.66
C PHE A 171 6.15 5.84 3.30
N LEU A 172 6.15 4.72 4.03
CA LEU A 172 5.16 3.65 3.85
C LEU A 172 3.73 4.11 4.12
N THR A 173 3.51 4.95 5.14
CA THR A 173 2.20 5.55 5.43
C THR A 173 1.68 6.35 4.24
N ILE A 174 2.57 7.06 3.56
CA ILE A 174 2.22 7.92 2.41
C ILE A 174 2.01 7.09 1.16
N CYS A 175 2.82 6.06 0.96
CA CYS A 175 2.58 5.04 -0.06
C CYS A 175 1.19 4.43 0.12
N PHE A 176 0.82 4.06 1.34
CA PHE A 176 -0.52 3.53 1.63
C PHE A 176 -1.62 4.50 1.20
N HIS A 177 -1.48 5.80 1.50
CA HIS A 177 -2.44 6.82 1.11
C HIS A 177 -2.56 6.99 -0.41
N ILE A 178 -1.42 7.08 -1.12
CA ILE A 178 -1.37 7.24 -2.59
C ILE A 178 -1.98 6.03 -3.29
N TYR A 179 -1.63 4.83 -2.84
CA TYR A 179 -2.14 3.58 -3.40
C TYR A 179 -3.57 3.26 -2.92
N GLN A 180 -4.16 4.12 -2.08
CA GLN A 180 -5.59 4.11 -1.75
C GLN A 180 -6.47 4.81 -2.81
N LEU A 181 -6.07 4.80 -4.09
CA LEU A 181 -6.85 5.29 -5.24
C LEU A 181 -8.35 4.90 -5.20
N ASP A 182 -9.25 5.80 -5.55
CA ASP A 182 -10.69 5.48 -5.61
C ASP A 182 -11.00 4.44 -6.70
N ARG A 183 -12.07 3.64 -6.51
CA ARG A 183 -12.50 2.64 -7.49
C ARG A 183 -12.95 3.26 -8.81
N GLY A 184 -13.52 4.47 -8.79
CA GLY A 184 -13.92 5.18 -10.00
C GLY A 184 -12.74 5.63 -10.86
N SER A 185 -11.52 5.65 -10.29
CA SER A 185 -10.31 6.10 -10.99
C SER A 185 -9.49 4.95 -11.58
N SER A 186 -9.96 3.72 -11.53
CA SER A 186 -9.25 2.54 -12.07
C SER A 186 -8.88 2.67 -13.55
N SER A 187 -9.74 3.28 -14.37
CA SER A 187 -9.52 3.50 -15.81
C SER A 187 -8.32 4.39 -16.14
N SER A 188 -7.82 5.14 -15.15
CA SER A 188 -6.63 5.97 -15.31
C SER A 188 -5.32 5.20 -15.12
N LEU A 189 -5.38 3.98 -14.59
CA LEU A 189 -4.24 3.10 -14.42
C LEU A 189 -3.88 2.43 -15.74
N ARG A 190 -2.57 2.23 -15.96
CA ARG A 190 -2.03 1.64 -17.18
C ARG A 190 -1.37 0.30 -16.86
N PRO A 191 -2.03 -0.85 -17.13
CA PRO A 191 -1.51 -2.18 -16.77
C PRO A 191 -0.06 -2.42 -17.18
N SER A 192 0.35 -2.01 -18.39
CA SER A 192 1.73 -2.15 -18.88
C SER A 192 2.77 -1.39 -18.05
N LYS A 193 2.41 -0.23 -17.49
CA LYS A 193 3.29 0.52 -16.58
C LYS A 193 3.33 -0.11 -15.19
N LEU A 194 2.20 -0.64 -14.71
CA LEU A 194 2.13 -1.36 -13.44
C LEU A 194 2.97 -2.64 -13.47
N THR A 195 2.89 -3.43 -14.54
CA THR A 195 3.75 -4.61 -14.75
C THR A 195 5.23 -4.25 -14.68
N ARG A 196 5.65 -3.20 -15.39
CA ARG A 196 7.04 -2.73 -15.34
C ARG A 196 7.46 -2.26 -13.95
N GLY A 197 6.64 -1.43 -13.31
CA GLY A 197 6.93 -0.93 -11.96
C GLY A 197 7.02 -2.05 -10.93
N LEU A 198 6.19 -3.09 -11.03
CA LEU A 198 6.32 -4.28 -10.19
C LEU A 198 7.63 -5.00 -10.41
N ALA A 199 8.03 -5.22 -11.67
CA ALA A 199 9.31 -5.87 -11.99
C ALA A 199 10.50 -5.13 -11.37
N GLU A 200 10.52 -3.79 -11.45
CA GLU A 200 11.53 -2.94 -10.81
C GLU A 200 11.57 -3.12 -9.28
N ILE A 201 10.40 -3.21 -8.63
CA ILE A 201 10.33 -3.41 -7.18
C ILE A 201 10.79 -4.83 -6.80
N PHE A 202 10.40 -5.86 -7.57
CA PHE A 202 10.85 -7.24 -7.36
C PHE A 202 12.37 -7.35 -7.47
N GLU A 203 12.95 -6.83 -8.56
CA GLU A 203 14.39 -6.82 -8.78
C GLU A 203 15.12 -6.13 -7.63
N LYS A 204 14.60 -4.98 -7.19
CA LYS A 204 15.19 -4.25 -6.08
C LYS A 204 15.13 -5.04 -4.77
N PHE A 205 13.98 -5.62 -4.44
CA PHE A 205 13.84 -6.51 -3.27
C PHE A 205 14.83 -7.67 -3.33
N LEU A 206 14.93 -8.38 -4.47
CA LEU A 206 15.83 -9.52 -4.62
C LEU A 206 17.31 -9.12 -4.46
N SER A 207 17.67 -7.90 -4.87
CA SER A 207 19.04 -7.40 -4.75
C SER A 207 19.43 -6.95 -3.33
N THR A 208 18.46 -6.56 -2.48
CA THR A 208 18.75 -5.96 -1.17
C THR A 208 18.18 -6.73 0.02
N ASP A 209 17.22 -7.63 -0.20
CA ASP A 209 16.41 -8.31 0.82
C ASP A 209 15.73 -7.36 1.84
N ASP A 210 15.51 -6.11 1.42
CA ASP A 210 15.04 -5.03 2.30
C ASP A 210 13.53 -5.14 2.57
N ASP A 211 13.16 -5.14 3.85
CA ASP A 211 11.79 -5.24 4.33
C ASP A 211 10.89 -4.08 3.88
N PHE A 212 11.46 -2.91 3.56
CA PHE A 212 10.70 -1.82 2.96
C PHE A 212 10.05 -2.25 1.64
N TYR A 213 10.80 -2.88 0.74
CA TYR A 213 10.26 -3.27 -0.58
C TYR A 213 9.23 -4.39 -0.45
N SER A 214 9.37 -5.31 0.51
CA SER A 214 8.36 -6.35 0.77
C SER A 214 7.02 -5.72 1.19
N ARG A 215 7.05 -4.78 2.15
CA ARG A 215 5.87 -4.04 2.60
C ARG A 215 5.29 -3.17 1.50
N PHE A 216 6.15 -2.51 0.73
CA PHE A 216 5.73 -1.68 -0.39
C PHE A 216 5.03 -2.52 -1.47
N LEU A 217 5.56 -3.70 -1.82
CA LEU A 217 4.88 -4.65 -2.72
C LEU A 217 3.48 -5.00 -2.21
N VAL A 218 3.31 -5.30 -0.91
CA VAL A 218 1.97 -5.59 -0.35
C VAL A 218 1.03 -4.39 -0.51
N ILE A 219 1.51 -3.16 -0.36
CA ILE A 219 0.71 -1.94 -0.61
C ILE A 219 0.27 -1.89 -2.09
N VAL A 220 1.20 -2.12 -3.03
CA VAL A 220 0.89 -2.14 -4.47
C VAL A 220 -0.12 -3.25 -4.80
N PHE A 221 0.14 -4.49 -4.39
CA PHE A 221 -0.76 -5.62 -4.64
C PHE A 221 -2.14 -5.45 -4.00
N ARG A 222 -2.22 -4.82 -2.82
CA ARG A 222 -3.51 -4.48 -2.22
C ARG A 222 -4.30 -3.51 -3.09
N MET A 223 -3.63 -2.50 -3.67
CA MET A 223 -4.25 -1.58 -4.61
C MET A 223 -4.77 -2.34 -5.83
N LEU A 224 -3.93 -3.18 -6.45
CA LEU A 224 -4.28 -3.98 -7.63
C LEU A 224 -5.49 -4.88 -7.36
N HIS A 225 -5.50 -5.58 -6.23
CA HIS A 225 -6.61 -6.42 -5.79
C HIS A 225 -7.90 -5.61 -5.62
N ARG A 226 -7.84 -4.46 -4.95
CA ARG A 226 -9.01 -3.61 -4.69
C ARG A 226 -9.60 -3.01 -5.98
N GLN A 227 -8.73 -2.70 -6.94
CA GLN A 227 -9.10 -2.20 -8.27
C GLN A 227 -9.52 -3.31 -9.25
N LYS A 228 -9.44 -4.59 -8.85
CA LYS A 228 -9.76 -5.77 -9.67
C LYS A 228 -8.91 -5.91 -10.94
N ILE A 229 -7.70 -5.36 -10.93
CA ILE A 229 -6.80 -5.37 -12.09
C ILE A 229 -5.66 -6.40 -11.95
N LEU A 230 -5.69 -7.27 -10.94
CA LEU A 230 -4.69 -8.34 -10.77
C LEU A 230 -4.60 -9.26 -11.99
N ASP A 231 -5.72 -9.53 -12.67
CA ASP A 231 -5.75 -10.33 -13.90
C ASP A 231 -5.44 -9.52 -15.17
N GLU A 232 -5.36 -8.19 -15.08
CA GLU A 232 -5.01 -7.33 -16.22
C GLU A 232 -3.50 -7.10 -16.34
N ILE A 233 -2.76 -7.41 -15.28
CA ILE A 233 -1.31 -7.30 -15.22
C ILE A 233 -0.65 -8.68 -15.20
N GLU A 234 0.59 -8.71 -15.67
CA GLU A 234 1.47 -9.87 -15.55
C GLU A 234 2.59 -9.56 -14.54
N PHE A 235 2.90 -10.52 -13.69
CA PHE A 235 4.00 -10.45 -12.73
C PHE A 235 4.49 -11.87 -12.38
N ASN A 236 5.71 -11.97 -11.85
CA ASN A 236 6.24 -13.24 -11.39
C ASN A 236 5.59 -13.66 -10.07
N VAL A 237 4.55 -14.50 -10.15
CA VAL A 237 3.80 -14.98 -9.00
C VAL A 237 4.62 -15.89 -8.08
N ILE A 238 5.64 -16.58 -8.60
CA ILE A 238 6.56 -17.40 -7.81
C ILE A 238 7.44 -16.49 -6.94
N GLN A 239 8.04 -15.45 -7.52
CA GLN A 239 8.77 -14.45 -6.73
C GLN A 239 7.89 -13.80 -5.67
N PHE A 240 6.64 -13.48 -5.99
CA PHE A 240 5.71 -12.95 -4.97
C PHE A 240 5.43 -13.94 -3.84
N TYR A 241 5.37 -15.24 -4.14
CA TYR A 241 5.28 -16.30 -3.13
C TYR A 241 6.53 -16.34 -2.25
N ASP A 242 7.73 -16.31 -2.83
CA ASP A 242 8.98 -16.33 -2.06
C ASP A 242 9.08 -15.14 -1.09
N ILE A 243 8.70 -13.94 -1.56
CA ILE A 243 8.61 -12.74 -0.71
C ILE A 243 7.58 -12.94 0.41
N THR A 244 6.42 -13.52 0.09
CA THR A 244 5.39 -13.82 1.09
C THR A 244 5.91 -14.77 2.16
N VAL A 245 6.66 -15.81 1.77
CA VAL A 245 7.28 -16.76 2.71
C VAL A 245 8.24 -16.02 3.64
N ALA A 246 9.16 -15.22 3.09
CA ALA A 246 10.11 -14.43 3.87
C ALA A 246 9.39 -13.50 4.87
N MET A 247 8.34 -12.81 4.42
CA MET A 247 7.53 -11.93 5.28
C MET A 247 6.85 -12.70 6.43
N ILE A 248 6.28 -13.89 6.15
CA ILE A 248 5.60 -14.70 7.16
C ILE A 248 6.59 -15.21 8.20
N LEU A 249 7.74 -15.74 7.77
CA LEU A 249 8.77 -16.26 8.68
C LEU A 249 9.33 -15.16 9.58
N ARG A 250 9.61 -13.96 9.04
CA ARG A 250 10.01 -12.79 9.84
C ARG A 250 8.93 -12.36 10.83
N ASN A 251 7.68 -12.34 10.39
CA ASN A 251 6.55 -11.94 11.24
C ASN A 251 6.38 -12.89 12.45
N VAL A 252 6.52 -14.19 12.19
CA VAL A 252 6.50 -15.24 13.20
C VAL A 252 7.64 -15.06 14.20
N GLN A 253 8.87 -14.87 13.73
CA GLN A 253 10.06 -14.70 14.57
C GLN A 253 9.96 -13.47 15.48
N ASN A 254 9.35 -12.39 14.98
CA ASN A 254 9.22 -11.14 15.73
C ASN A 254 8.00 -11.10 16.66
N HIS A 255 7.13 -12.12 16.65
CA HIS A 255 5.87 -12.16 17.40
C HIS A 255 4.99 -10.92 17.21
N GLN A 256 5.05 -10.28 16.05
CA GLN A 256 4.27 -9.08 15.74
C GLN A 256 3.05 -9.46 14.91
N ASP A 257 1.88 -8.95 15.30
CA ASP A 257 0.69 -9.03 14.45
C ASP A 257 0.76 -7.93 13.40
N SER A 258 1.31 -8.26 12.24
CA SER A 258 1.42 -7.31 11.14
C SER A 258 0.09 -7.15 10.39
N PRO A 259 -0.42 -5.91 10.22
CA PRO A 259 -1.63 -5.65 9.42
C PRO A 259 -1.44 -6.07 7.95
N PHE A 260 -0.19 -6.22 7.49
CA PHE A 260 0.12 -6.71 6.15
C PHE A 260 -0.33 -8.16 5.92
N ILE A 261 -0.45 -9.00 6.97
CA ILE A 261 -0.93 -10.38 6.81
C ILE A 261 -2.41 -10.43 6.38
N ASP A 262 -3.26 -9.52 6.89
CA ASP A 262 -4.64 -9.41 6.40
C ASP A 262 -4.67 -9.04 4.92
N HIS A 263 -3.77 -8.16 4.49
CA HIS A 263 -3.65 -7.76 3.09
C HIS A 263 -3.16 -8.92 2.22
N LEU A 264 -2.12 -9.63 2.64
CA LEU A 264 -1.60 -10.82 1.96
C LEU A 264 -2.69 -11.89 1.78
N SER A 265 -3.45 -12.19 2.83
CA SER A 265 -4.59 -13.12 2.74
C SER A 265 -5.60 -12.72 1.67
N LYS A 266 -5.92 -11.42 1.57
CA LYS A 266 -6.83 -10.90 0.54
C LYS A 266 -6.23 -11.00 -0.86
N ILE A 267 -4.98 -10.56 -1.03
CA ILE A 267 -4.24 -10.60 -2.30
C ILE A 267 -4.15 -12.03 -2.82
N TRP A 268 -3.68 -12.97 -2.00
CA TRP A 268 -3.55 -14.38 -2.38
C TRP A 268 -4.89 -15.05 -2.69
N GLY A 269 -5.95 -14.71 -1.96
CA GLY A 269 -7.29 -15.18 -2.34
C GLY A 269 -7.82 -14.52 -3.61
N GLY A 270 -7.22 -13.44 -4.11
CA GLY A 270 -7.45 -12.92 -5.46
C GLY A 270 -6.66 -13.73 -6.49
N ILE A 271 -5.36 -13.89 -6.28
CA ILE A 271 -4.44 -14.61 -7.18
C ILE A 271 -4.89 -16.06 -7.41
N LEU A 272 -5.23 -16.80 -6.34
CA LEU A 272 -5.68 -18.21 -6.43
C LEU A 272 -7.03 -18.38 -7.14
N ASN A 273 -7.80 -17.31 -7.31
CA ASN A 273 -9.05 -17.30 -8.07
C ASN A 273 -8.91 -16.61 -9.43
N GLY A 274 -7.73 -16.05 -9.72
CA GLY A 274 -7.41 -15.40 -10.97
C GLY A 274 -7.08 -16.42 -12.06
N HIS A 275 -7.13 -15.96 -13.30
CA HIS A 275 -6.89 -16.80 -14.47
C HIS A 275 -5.57 -16.49 -15.17
N ARG A 276 -5.01 -15.28 -14.97
CA ARG A 276 -3.78 -14.87 -15.64
C ARG A 276 -2.53 -15.28 -14.88
N ASN A 277 -2.46 -14.96 -13.59
CA ASN A 277 -1.31 -15.23 -12.74
C ASN A 277 -1.54 -16.55 -11.98
N ILE A 278 -1.53 -17.66 -12.72
CA ILE A 278 -1.88 -18.99 -12.18
C ILE A 278 -0.82 -19.42 -11.15
N PHE A 279 -1.28 -19.66 -9.92
CA PHE A 279 -0.46 -20.24 -8.86
C PHE A 279 -1.13 -21.50 -8.31
N LYS A 280 -0.39 -22.60 -8.26
CA LYS A 280 -0.87 -23.88 -7.73
C LYS A 280 -0.25 -24.15 -6.36
N ILE A 281 -1.08 -24.61 -5.44
CA ILE A 281 -0.64 -25.18 -4.15
C ILE A 281 -0.40 -26.67 -4.40
N ASP A 282 0.78 -27.00 -4.91
CA ASP A 282 1.18 -28.34 -5.35
C ASP A 282 2.22 -29.01 -4.43
N SER A 283 2.58 -28.36 -3.32
CA SER A 283 3.47 -28.90 -2.30
C SER A 283 2.93 -28.70 -0.88
N ILE A 284 3.39 -29.52 0.06
CA ILE A 284 3.05 -29.40 1.49
C ILE A 284 3.55 -28.06 2.04
N ASP A 285 4.75 -27.61 1.66
CA ASP A 285 5.30 -26.33 2.13
C ASP A 285 4.44 -25.14 1.68
N LYS A 286 3.99 -25.14 0.41
CA LYS A 286 3.03 -24.14 -0.08
C LYS A 286 1.75 -24.20 0.74
N LEU A 287 1.19 -25.40 0.94
CA LEU A 287 -0.03 -25.59 1.73
C LEU A 287 0.10 -25.05 3.16
N ILE A 288 1.23 -25.30 3.85
CA ILE A 288 1.53 -24.79 5.19
C ILE A 288 1.51 -23.26 5.19
N ILE A 289 2.24 -22.63 4.26
CA ILE A 289 2.33 -21.16 4.18
C ILE A 289 0.96 -20.54 3.94
N PHE A 290 0.18 -21.06 2.98
CA PHE A 290 -1.17 -20.53 2.71
C PHE A 290 -2.14 -20.77 3.86
N ALA A 291 -2.10 -21.96 4.47
CA ALA A 291 -2.90 -22.26 5.64
C ALA A 291 -2.56 -21.31 6.80
N ALA A 292 -1.28 -20.99 7.01
CA ALA A 292 -0.86 -20.03 8.03
C ALA A 292 -1.40 -18.62 7.75
N ILE A 293 -1.20 -18.09 6.53
CA ILE A 293 -1.68 -16.76 6.12
C ILE A 293 -3.20 -16.65 6.33
N PHE A 294 -3.94 -17.66 5.88
CA PHE A 294 -5.40 -17.67 6.02
C PHE A 294 -5.83 -17.84 7.48
N SER A 295 -5.11 -18.64 8.27
CA SER A 295 -5.40 -18.85 9.68
C SER A 295 -5.23 -17.57 10.50
N ILE A 296 -4.11 -16.87 10.34
CA ILE A 296 -3.88 -15.56 10.97
C ILE A 296 -5.01 -14.59 10.62
N ASN A 297 -5.40 -14.55 9.33
CA ASN A 297 -6.49 -13.70 8.89
C ASN A 297 -7.85 -14.03 9.52
N PHE A 298 -8.19 -15.33 9.61
CA PHE A 298 -9.42 -15.76 10.24
C PHE A 298 -9.41 -15.51 11.75
N SER A 299 -8.29 -15.75 12.43
CA SER A 299 -8.13 -15.44 13.86
C SER A 299 -8.44 -13.98 14.14
N MET A 300 -7.84 -13.05 13.40
CA MET A 300 -8.11 -11.61 13.56
C MET A 300 -9.58 -11.27 13.33
N LYS A 301 -10.22 -11.86 12.32
CA LYS A 301 -11.64 -11.62 12.02
C LYS A 301 -12.56 -12.15 13.11
N PHE A 302 -12.33 -13.37 13.59
CA PHE A 302 -13.13 -13.94 14.67
C PHE A 302 -12.94 -13.16 15.96
N THR A 303 -11.71 -12.72 16.28
CA THR A 303 -11.46 -11.84 17.42
C THR A 303 -12.24 -10.52 17.30
N ALA A 304 -12.23 -9.86 16.14
CA ALA A 304 -13.00 -8.64 15.93
C ALA A 304 -14.52 -8.86 16.11
N VAL A 305 -15.04 -9.99 15.63
CA VAL A 305 -16.46 -10.36 15.78
C VAL A 305 -16.82 -10.63 17.25
N ASN A 306 -15.94 -11.33 17.97
CA ASN A 306 -16.10 -11.61 19.40
C ASN A 306 -16.04 -10.36 20.28
N LEU A 307 -15.39 -9.29 19.79
CA LEU A 307 -15.36 -7.96 20.41
C LEU A 307 -16.53 -7.07 19.96
N GLY A 308 -17.40 -7.55 19.06
CA GLY A 308 -18.52 -6.78 18.53
C GLY A 308 -18.13 -5.69 17.52
N SER A 309 -16.87 -5.62 17.07
CA SER A 309 -16.39 -4.60 16.14
C SER A 309 -16.56 -4.98 14.66
N ALA A 310 -16.96 -6.23 14.36
CA ALA A 310 -17.17 -6.70 12.99
C ALA A 310 -18.26 -7.80 12.92
N SER A 311 -18.78 -8.04 11.72
CA SER A 311 -19.66 -9.17 11.41
C SER A 311 -18.95 -10.25 10.60
N PHE A 312 -19.32 -11.52 10.80
CA PHE A 312 -18.72 -12.65 10.10
C PHE A 312 -19.64 -13.28 9.06
N ASN A 313 -19.50 -12.83 7.80
CA ASN A 313 -20.20 -13.44 6.66
C ASN A 313 -19.26 -14.36 5.88
N ILE A 314 -19.63 -15.63 5.65
CA ILE A 314 -18.86 -16.57 4.84
C ILE A 314 -19.19 -16.37 3.35
N THR A 315 -18.20 -15.98 2.57
CA THR A 315 -18.27 -15.86 1.10
C THR A 315 -17.60 -17.07 0.43
N LYS A 316 -17.82 -17.28 -0.87
CA LYS A 316 -17.15 -18.34 -1.65
C LYS A 316 -15.62 -18.34 -1.47
N ASN A 317 -14.99 -17.17 -1.55
CA ASN A 317 -13.54 -17.03 -1.34
C ASN A 317 -13.13 -17.38 0.11
N LYS A 318 -13.93 -17.00 1.13
CA LYS A 318 -13.66 -17.43 2.50
C LYS A 318 -13.80 -18.95 2.67
N LYS A 319 -14.77 -19.60 2.02
CA LYS A 319 -14.89 -21.07 2.02
C LYS A 319 -13.65 -21.75 1.44
N GLN A 320 -13.19 -21.29 0.27
CA GLN A 320 -11.96 -21.81 -0.35
C GLN A 320 -10.75 -21.70 0.59
N ARG A 321 -10.58 -20.57 1.27
CA ARG A 321 -9.49 -20.39 2.25
C ARG A 321 -9.63 -21.34 3.45
N LEU A 322 -10.85 -21.56 3.94
CA LEU A 322 -11.12 -22.55 4.99
C LEU A 322 -10.81 -23.97 4.52
N TYR A 323 -11.09 -24.32 3.26
CA TYR A 323 -10.70 -25.61 2.69
C TYR A 323 -9.20 -25.79 2.59
N VAL A 324 -8.43 -24.73 2.25
CA VAL A 324 -6.96 -24.79 2.27
C VAL A 324 -6.46 -25.09 3.69
N ILE A 325 -7.01 -24.42 4.71
CA ILE A 325 -6.64 -24.70 6.10
C ILE A 325 -7.06 -26.12 6.51
N TYR A 326 -8.27 -26.54 6.14
CA TYR A 326 -8.76 -27.89 6.42
C TYR A 326 -7.87 -28.96 5.80
N LEU A 327 -7.46 -28.78 4.53
CA LEU A 327 -6.54 -29.69 3.85
C LEU A 327 -5.19 -29.77 4.58
N ALA A 328 -4.66 -28.65 5.06
CA ALA A 328 -3.45 -28.63 5.87
C ALA A 328 -3.61 -29.44 7.18
N LEU A 329 -4.79 -29.41 7.82
CA LEU A 329 -5.09 -30.28 8.96
C LEU A 329 -5.23 -31.75 8.58
N VAL A 330 -5.72 -32.06 7.38
CA VAL A 330 -5.82 -33.44 6.88
C VAL A 330 -4.43 -34.04 6.67
N VAL A 331 -3.52 -33.31 6.04
CA VAL A 331 -2.14 -33.77 5.80
C VAL A 331 -1.21 -33.52 7.00
N PHE A 332 -1.71 -32.96 8.10
CA PHE A 332 -0.91 -32.65 9.28
C PHE A 332 -0.04 -33.80 9.81
N PRO A 333 -0.48 -35.09 9.79
CA PRO A 333 0.37 -36.20 10.20
C PRO A 333 1.68 -36.33 9.41
N THR A 334 1.76 -35.77 8.20
CA THR A 334 2.98 -35.78 7.36
C THR A 334 3.82 -34.52 7.53
N ILE A 335 3.35 -33.53 8.29
CA ILE A 335 4.09 -32.29 8.56
C ILE A 335 5.02 -32.53 9.73
N SER A 336 6.32 -32.28 9.55
CA SER A 336 7.28 -32.35 10.66
C SER A 336 6.91 -31.35 11.75
N TYR A 337 6.64 -31.88 12.95
CA TYR A 337 6.23 -31.11 14.12
C TYR A 337 7.30 -30.07 14.50
N ASP A 338 8.55 -30.52 14.63
CA ASP A 338 9.66 -29.69 15.12
C ASP A 338 10.00 -28.56 14.15
N ALA A 339 9.97 -28.84 12.84
CA ALA A 339 10.26 -27.85 11.82
C ALA A 339 9.17 -26.76 11.67
N ASN A 340 7.95 -27.03 12.14
CA ASN A 340 6.77 -26.19 11.88
C ASN A 340 6.03 -25.77 13.15
N LEU A 341 6.71 -25.70 14.30
CA LEU A 341 6.09 -25.32 15.58
C LEU A 341 5.31 -24.01 15.50
N TRP A 342 5.82 -23.03 14.75
CA TRP A 342 5.15 -21.74 14.52
C TRP A 342 3.80 -21.88 13.79
N PHE A 343 3.70 -22.82 12.86
CA PHE A 343 2.47 -23.08 12.13
C PHE A 343 1.45 -23.74 13.05
N ILE A 344 1.90 -24.67 13.92
CA ILE A 344 1.06 -25.30 14.94
C ILE A 344 0.48 -24.25 15.89
N GLN A 345 1.30 -23.32 16.36
CA GLN A 345 0.85 -22.20 17.19
C GLN A 345 -0.20 -21.34 16.47
N THR A 346 0.01 -21.10 15.17
CA THR A 346 -0.95 -20.36 14.33
C THR A 346 -2.29 -21.09 14.22
N LEU A 347 -2.29 -22.40 14.01
CA LEU A 347 -3.51 -23.22 13.97
C LEU A 347 -4.22 -23.26 15.33
N LYS A 348 -3.47 -23.39 16.43
CA LYS A 348 -4.02 -23.31 17.80
C LYS A 348 -4.69 -21.96 18.04
N ARG A 349 -4.08 -20.85 17.62
CA ARG A 349 -4.69 -19.52 17.72
C ARG A 349 -6.00 -19.43 16.96
N LEU A 350 -6.07 -19.97 15.73
CA LEU A 350 -7.32 -20.03 14.97
C LEU A 350 -8.38 -20.90 15.67
N HIS A 351 -7.98 -22.07 16.18
CA HIS A 351 -8.87 -22.95 16.94
C HIS A 351 -9.51 -22.20 18.12
N MET A 352 -8.70 -21.50 18.93
CA MET A 352 -9.21 -20.71 20.06
C MET A 352 -10.15 -19.58 19.62
N SER A 353 -9.84 -18.86 18.54
CA SER A 353 -10.72 -17.81 18.03
C SER A 353 -12.07 -18.37 17.56
N ILE A 354 -12.08 -19.54 16.91
CA ILE A 354 -13.31 -20.20 16.46
C ILE A 354 -14.09 -20.79 17.64
N HIS A 355 -13.40 -21.37 18.63
CA HIS A 355 -14.00 -21.85 19.88
C HIS A 355 -14.84 -20.73 20.53
N LEU A 356 -14.21 -19.57 20.75
CA LEU A 356 -14.87 -18.40 21.33
C LEU A 356 -16.04 -17.91 20.45
N TYR A 357 -15.89 -17.97 19.14
CA TYR A 357 -16.96 -17.59 18.22
C TYR A 357 -18.18 -18.51 18.33
N ILE A 358 -17.98 -19.83 18.34
CA ILE A 358 -19.06 -20.82 18.49
C ILE A 358 -19.73 -20.68 19.86
N GLU A 359 -18.95 -20.39 20.90
CA GLU A 359 -19.48 -20.24 22.25
C GLU A 359 -20.35 -18.99 22.41
N LYS A 360 -19.86 -17.84 21.92
CA LYS A 360 -20.50 -16.53 22.11
C LYS A 360 -21.63 -16.26 21.12
N HIS A 361 -21.52 -16.74 19.89
CA HIS A 361 -22.44 -16.39 18.81
C HIS A 361 -23.32 -17.57 18.43
N SER A 362 -24.62 -17.31 18.29
CA SER A 362 -25.53 -18.29 17.69
C SER A 362 -25.16 -18.49 16.22
N THR A 363 -24.61 -19.66 15.90
CA THR A 363 -24.34 -20.06 14.51
C THR A 363 -25.64 -20.34 13.74
N GLN A 364 -26.81 -20.31 14.40
CA GLN A 364 -28.11 -20.60 13.79
C GLN A 364 -28.47 -19.63 12.65
N ASN A 365 -27.92 -18.41 12.69
CA ASN A 365 -28.11 -17.39 11.66
C ASN A 365 -27.30 -17.66 10.38
N LEU A 366 -26.37 -18.62 10.41
CA LEU A 366 -25.63 -19.04 9.22
C LEU A 366 -26.41 -20.10 8.45
N SER A 367 -26.23 -20.12 7.12
CA SER A 367 -26.70 -21.24 6.30
C SER A 367 -26.14 -22.57 6.80
N LEU A 368 -26.86 -23.67 6.57
CA LEU A 368 -26.41 -24.99 7.01
C LEU A 368 -25.01 -25.34 6.49
N GLU A 369 -24.76 -25.10 5.21
CA GLU A 369 -23.45 -25.29 4.58
C GLU A 369 -22.34 -24.48 5.28
N ASN A 370 -22.61 -23.21 5.60
CA ASN A 370 -21.63 -22.36 6.30
C ASN A 370 -21.34 -22.85 7.73
N ARG A 371 -22.36 -23.34 8.44
CA ARG A 371 -22.17 -24.00 9.75
C ARG A 371 -21.34 -25.26 9.62
N PHE A 372 -21.66 -26.09 8.64
CA PHE A 372 -20.97 -27.34 8.39
C PHE A 372 -19.46 -27.11 8.19
N ILE A 373 -19.07 -26.15 7.34
CA ILE A 373 -17.65 -25.83 7.10
C ILE A 373 -16.94 -25.39 8.39
N ILE A 374 -17.56 -24.53 9.21
CA ILE A 374 -16.96 -24.09 10.48
C ILE A 374 -16.79 -25.28 11.43
N TYR A 375 -17.82 -26.12 11.59
CA TYR A 375 -17.76 -27.26 12.51
C TYR A 375 -16.84 -28.37 12.03
N GLN A 376 -16.79 -28.62 10.72
CA GLN A 376 -15.85 -29.55 10.10
C GLN A 376 -14.40 -29.12 10.38
N TYR A 377 -14.08 -27.84 10.18
CA TYR A 377 -12.79 -27.29 10.59
C TYR A 377 -12.56 -27.47 12.11
N TYR A 378 -13.54 -27.10 12.94
CA TYR A 378 -13.39 -27.11 14.39
C TYR A 378 -13.09 -28.52 14.91
N VAL A 379 -13.88 -29.52 14.52
CA VAL A 379 -13.67 -30.93 14.91
C VAL A 379 -12.33 -31.43 14.39
N LYS A 380 -11.98 -31.14 13.14
CA LYS A 380 -10.70 -31.60 12.58
C LYS A 380 -9.51 -30.97 13.32
N SER A 381 -9.57 -29.67 13.63
CA SER A 381 -8.52 -28.98 14.38
C SER A 381 -8.41 -29.49 15.82
N LEU A 382 -9.53 -29.81 16.48
CA LEU A 382 -9.57 -30.40 17.81
C LEU A 382 -8.74 -31.70 17.88
N VAL A 383 -9.04 -32.65 16.99
CA VAL A 383 -8.35 -33.95 16.93
C VAL A 383 -6.89 -33.78 16.52
N THR A 384 -6.64 -32.97 15.49
CA THR A 384 -5.30 -32.81 14.90
C THR A 384 -4.33 -32.12 15.86
N LEU A 385 -4.80 -31.13 16.62
CA LEU A 385 -3.96 -30.33 17.51
C LEU A 385 -3.99 -30.83 18.96
N ASN A 386 -4.67 -31.96 19.23
CA ASN A 386 -4.90 -32.54 20.55
C ASN A 386 -5.43 -31.50 21.55
N MET A 387 -6.48 -30.77 21.17
CA MET A 387 -7.12 -29.74 22.00
C MET A 387 -8.28 -30.35 22.78
N GLU A 388 -8.50 -29.89 24.01
CA GLU A 388 -9.63 -30.32 24.83
C GLU A 388 -10.95 -29.69 24.36
N ILE A 389 -12.04 -30.46 24.46
CA ILE A 389 -13.39 -29.98 24.13
C ILE A 389 -14.16 -29.63 25.40
N SER A 390 -14.74 -28.43 25.45
CA SER A 390 -15.65 -28.07 26.54
C SER A 390 -17.00 -28.78 26.39
N SER A 391 -17.62 -29.13 27.52
CA SER A 391 -18.94 -29.78 27.55
C SER A 391 -20.01 -28.98 26.79
N ARG A 392 -19.93 -27.65 26.86
CA ARG A 392 -20.80 -26.73 26.11
C ARG A 392 -20.64 -26.90 24.60
N ILE A 393 -19.40 -26.87 24.08
CA ILE A 393 -19.17 -27.04 22.64
C ILE A 393 -19.57 -28.45 22.19
N TYR A 394 -19.27 -29.47 22.99
CA TYR A 394 -19.71 -30.83 22.72
C TYR A 394 -21.24 -30.90 22.55
N SER A 395 -22.01 -30.26 23.44
CA SER A 395 -23.47 -30.20 23.32
C SER A 395 -23.95 -29.51 22.04
N ILE A 396 -23.26 -28.44 21.60
CA ILE A 396 -23.58 -27.72 20.36
C ILE A 396 -23.31 -28.62 19.14
N LEU A 397 -22.17 -29.30 19.11
CA LEU A 397 -21.81 -30.22 18.03
C LEU A 397 -22.75 -31.43 17.96
N LYS A 398 -23.11 -32.01 19.12
CA LYS A 398 -24.07 -33.11 19.21
C LYS A 398 -25.42 -32.72 18.61
N ARG A 399 -26.00 -31.59 19.03
CA ARG A 399 -27.27 -31.07 18.48
C ARG A 399 -27.18 -30.80 16.97
N PHE A 400 -26.04 -30.30 16.50
CA PHE A 400 -25.83 -30.08 15.07
C PHE A 400 -25.81 -31.41 14.30
N SER A 401 -25.12 -32.43 14.82
CA SER A 401 -25.08 -33.77 14.25
C SER A 401 -26.46 -34.42 14.18
N GLU A 402 -27.23 -34.36 15.27
CA GLU A 402 -28.62 -34.87 15.32
C GLU A 402 -29.52 -34.20 14.27
N LYS A 403 -29.37 -32.88 14.11
CA LYS A 403 -30.11 -32.10 13.11
C LYS A 403 -29.76 -32.48 11.67
N ILE A 404 -28.50 -32.86 11.42
CA ILE A 404 -28.09 -33.35 10.11
C ILE A 404 -28.68 -34.74 9.86
N SER A 405 -28.55 -35.67 10.81
CA SER A 405 -29.04 -37.04 10.65
C SER A 405 -30.55 -37.14 10.43
N THR A 406 -31.31 -36.18 10.97
CA THR A 406 -32.77 -36.14 10.82
C THR A 406 -33.23 -35.53 9.49
N ASN A 407 -32.34 -34.87 8.74
CA ASN A 407 -32.69 -34.16 7.52
C ASN A 407 -32.23 -34.95 6.29
N HIS A 408 -33.15 -35.73 5.70
CA HIS A 408 -32.89 -36.65 4.58
C HIS A 408 -32.27 -35.99 3.36
N SER A 409 -32.49 -34.69 3.14
CA SER A 409 -31.87 -33.94 2.03
C SER A 409 -30.34 -33.83 2.16
N TYR A 410 -29.75 -34.19 3.30
CA TYR A 410 -28.32 -34.05 3.57
C TYR A 410 -27.58 -35.38 3.78
N SER A 411 -28.27 -36.52 3.69
CA SER A 411 -27.60 -37.84 3.75
C SER A 411 -26.61 -38.06 2.60
N ILE A 412 -26.71 -37.28 1.51
CA ILE A 412 -25.82 -37.35 0.35
C ILE A 412 -24.44 -36.69 0.61
N TYR A 413 -24.32 -35.85 1.65
CA TYR A 413 -23.08 -35.12 1.96
C TYR A 413 -22.19 -35.81 3.01
N PHE A 414 -22.62 -36.95 3.53
CA PHE A 414 -21.89 -37.83 4.45
C PHE A 414 -21.60 -39.15 3.74
#